data_AF-A0A927JLZ4-F1
#
_entry.id   AF-A0A927JLZ4-F1
#
_cell.length_a   1.000
_cell.length_b   1.000
_cell.length_c   1.000
_cell.angle_alpha   90.00
_cell.angle_beta   90.00
_cell.angle_gamma   90.00
#
_symmetry.space_group_name_H-M   'P 1'
#
loop_
_entity.id
_entity.type
_entity.pdbx_description
1 polymer ?
#
loop_
_entity_poly.entity_id
_entity_poly.type
_entity_poly.pdbx_seq_one_letter_code
_entity_poly.pdbx_strand_id
1 'polypeptide(L)'
;MGNDISAHGRAAALLDGHPDYRVLRALPPPEAYPVAKPQGQVRTAAVIDVETIGLDADHPIIDLAIQRIAFDARGMIVQVGQPRQWFEDPGMPIPAEITRLTGITDADVVGKRIDTDEAVSLIASTTVAIAHNAAFDAVRVERRLPAIAGHAWACSCNEVPWPELGFDGRKLGHLLMQQGLFHHGHRAAADVWATINLLGRVLSDGETALARLIRQAEQPSVRIEATNAPFEAKDALKARGYRWHADQRTWWTEIATAAETVELGWLRDTCSCAQPRLTPVTWAQRHRG
;
A
#
# COMPACT_ATOMS: atom_id res chain seq x y z
N MET A 1 32.31 25.26 11.57
CA MET A 1 32.90 23.94 11.86
C MET A 1 32.66 23.10 10.63
N GLY A 2 33.72 22.70 9.93
CA GLY A 2 33.63 22.02 8.64
C GLY A 2 32.95 20.66 8.78
N ASN A 3 31.96 20.41 7.93
CA ASN A 3 31.28 19.11 7.86
C ASN A 3 32.28 18.14 7.20
N ASP A 4 33.11 17.46 8.00
CA ASP A 4 34.06 16.48 7.46
C ASP A 4 33.29 15.25 7.01
N ILE A 5 32.90 15.25 5.73
CA ILE A 5 32.25 14.13 5.07
C ILE A 5 33.18 12.94 5.19
N SER A 6 32.72 11.84 5.80
CA SER A 6 33.51 10.61 5.95
C SER A 6 34.10 10.14 4.60
N ALA A 7 35.17 9.35 4.63
CA ALA A 7 35.74 8.78 3.41
C ALA A 7 34.69 8.07 2.55
N HIS A 8 33.76 7.34 3.19
CA HIS A 8 32.60 6.72 2.55
C HIS A 8 31.66 7.75 1.92
N GLY A 9 31.35 8.85 2.60
CA GLY A 9 30.50 9.92 2.07
C GLY A 9 31.10 10.58 0.83
N ARG A 10 32.42 10.81 0.80
CA ARG A 10 33.12 11.34 -0.37
C ARG A 10 33.10 10.38 -1.55
N ALA A 11 33.36 9.09 -1.30
CA ALA A 11 33.29 8.06 -2.33
C ALA A 11 31.86 7.94 -2.90
N ALA A 12 30.85 7.94 -2.03
CA ALA A 12 29.45 7.91 -2.45
C ALA A 12 29.11 9.11 -3.34
N ALA A 13 29.49 10.34 -2.96
CA ALA A 13 29.23 11.54 -3.75
C ALA A 13 29.97 11.53 -5.10
N LEU A 14 31.20 11.02 -5.15
CA LEU A 14 31.96 10.87 -6.39
C LEU A 14 31.26 9.94 -7.38
N LEU A 15 30.79 8.78 -6.90
CA LEU A 15 30.08 7.80 -7.73
C LEU A 15 28.70 8.31 -8.14
N ASP A 16 27.95 8.99 -7.25
CA ASP A 16 26.62 9.54 -7.55
C ASP A 16 26.64 10.55 -8.72
N GLY A 17 27.77 11.23 -8.93
CA GLY A 17 27.94 12.21 -10.01
C GLY A 17 28.29 11.61 -11.38
N HIS A 18 28.50 10.29 -11.47
CA HIS A 18 28.92 9.63 -12.69
C HIS A 18 27.76 8.86 -13.35
N PRO A 19 27.51 9.00 -14.66
CA PRO A 19 26.32 8.45 -15.32
C PRO A 19 26.21 6.91 -15.28
N ASP A 20 27.36 6.22 -15.20
CA ASP A 20 27.41 4.74 -15.17
C ASP A 20 27.23 4.13 -13.77
N TYR A 21 27.08 4.96 -12.73
CA TYR A 21 26.92 4.48 -11.36
C TYR A 21 25.58 4.93 -10.78
N ARG A 22 25.01 4.05 -9.97
CA ARG A 22 23.83 4.35 -9.16
C ARG A 22 24.13 3.99 -7.72
N VAL A 23 24.26 4.99 -6.86
CA VAL A 23 24.51 4.78 -5.44
C VAL A 23 23.17 4.69 -4.70
N LEU A 24 22.93 3.55 -4.04
CA LEU A 24 21.77 3.39 -3.16
C LEU A 24 22.14 3.78 -1.74
N ARG A 25 21.24 4.49 -1.06
CA ARG A 25 21.42 4.93 0.34
C ARG A 25 20.41 4.24 1.23
N ALA A 26 20.84 3.79 2.41
CA ALA A 26 19.92 3.26 3.40
C ALA A 26 18.90 4.35 3.76
N LEU A 27 17.66 3.95 4.02
CA LEU A 27 16.67 4.88 4.56
C LEU A 27 17.21 5.56 5.83
N PRO A 28 17.01 6.88 5.98
CA PRO A 28 17.41 7.58 7.18
C PRO A 28 16.59 7.07 8.38
N PRO A 29 17.07 7.24 9.61
CA PRO A 29 16.25 6.96 10.78
C PRO A 29 15.03 7.91 10.83
N PRO A 30 13.90 7.51 11.44
CA PRO A 30 12.67 8.31 11.46
C PRO A 30 12.84 9.76 11.93
N GLU A 31 13.74 10.00 12.88
CA GLU A 31 14.01 11.32 13.44
C GLU A 31 14.65 12.28 12.45
N ALA A 32 15.26 11.76 11.38
CA ALA A 32 15.90 12.55 10.34
C ALA A 32 14.96 12.87 9.15
N TYR A 33 13.68 12.51 9.25
CA TYR A 33 12.73 12.76 8.17
C TYR A 33 12.47 14.26 7.98
N PRO A 34 12.60 14.79 6.75
CA PRO A 34 12.44 16.21 6.49
C PRO A 34 10.95 16.59 6.40
N VAL A 35 10.32 16.85 7.55
CA VAL A 35 8.93 17.34 7.59
C VAL A 35 8.81 18.76 7.04
N ALA A 36 7.74 19.03 6.31
CA ALA A 36 7.42 20.36 5.78
C ALA A 36 6.66 21.22 6.80
N LYS A 37 6.71 22.55 6.63
CA LYS A 37 5.77 23.44 7.32
C LYS A 37 4.36 23.25 6.73
N PRO A 38 3.32 23.12 7.56
CA PRO A 38 1.97 22.87 7.08
C PRO A 38 1.40 24.04 6.29
N GLN A 39 0.72 23.73 5.18
CA GLN A 39 -0.01 24.71 4.37
C GLN A 39 -1.42 24.21 4.03
N GLY A 40 -2.45 24.96 4.44
CA GLY A 40 -3.84 24.59 4.22
C GLY A 40 -4.32 23.49 5.17
N GLN A 41 -5.30 22.72 4.74
CA GLN A 41 -5.90 21.66 5.56
C GLN A 41 -4.89 20.54 5.81
N VAL A 42 -4.80 20.10 7.07
CA VAL A 42 -4.00 18.95 7.48
C VAL A 42 -4.92 17.75 7.71
N ARG A 43 -4.50 16.61 7.18
CA ARG A 43 -5.15 15.30 7.33
C ARG A 43 -4.14 14.31 7.91
N THR A 44 -4.63 13.18 8.41
CA THR A 44 -3.78 12.17 9.04
C THR A 44 -3.97 10.82 8.38
N ALA A 45 -2.90 10.03 8.32
CA ALA A 45 -2.94 8.65 7.87
C ALA A 45 -2.25 7.72 8.87
N ALA A 46 -2.75 6.49 8.97
CA ALA A 46 -2.03 5.38 9.59
C ALA A 46 -1.36 4.58 8.45
N VAL A 47 -0.04 4.57 8.38
CA VAL A 47 0.68 3.68 7.46
C VAL A 47 0.86 2.35 8.19
N ILE A 48 0.40 1.27 7.55
CA ILE A 48 0.24 -0.06 8.15
C ILE A 48 0.92 -1.08 7.25
N ASP A 49 1.56 -2.07 7.87
CA ASP A 49 2.05 -3.28 7.24
C ASP A 49 1.84 -4.45 8.21
N VAL A 50 1.59 -5.65 7.66
CA VAL A 50 1.50 -6.89 8.43
C VAL A 50 2.37 -7.99 7.84
N GLU A 51 3.03 -8.74 8.72
CA GLU A 51 3.57 -10.06 8.38
C GLU A 51 2.62 -11.14 8.89
N THR A 52 2.47 -12.22 8.13
CA THR A 52 1.53 -13.32 8.42
C THR A 52 2.23 -14.67 8.25
N ILE A 53 1.60 -15.73 8.75
CA ILE A 53 2.11 -17.10 8.52
C ILE A 53 1.82 -17.64 7.09
N GLY A 54 1.25 -16.83 6.20
CA GLY A 54 0.91 -17.25 4.84
C GLY A 54 -0.02 -16.27 4.10
N LEU A 55 -0.32 -16.59 2.84
CA LEU A 55 -1.01 -15.69 1.91
C LEU A 55 -2.54 -15.75 1.95
N ASP A 56 -3.11 -16.80 2.54
CA ASP A 56 -4.57 -16.90 2.72
C ASP A 56 -5.10 -15.90 3.75
N ALA A 57 -6.31 -15.41 3.54
CA ALA A 57 -6.92 -14.32 4.29
C ALA A 57 -7.26 -14.66 5.75
N ASP A 58 -7.25 -15.93 6.10
CA ASP A 58 -7.44 -16.48 7.44
C ASP A 58 -6.13 -16.75 8.18
N HIS A 59 -4.97 -16.67 7.50
CA HIS A 59 -3.69 -16.77 8.18
C HIS A 59 -3.51 -15.62 9.18
N PRO A 60 -3.19 -15.92 10.46
CA PRO A 60 -3.00 -14.92 11.49
C PRO A 60 -1.83 -13.97 11.17
N ILE A 61 -2.00 -12.74 11.66
CA ILE A 61 -0.94 -11.74 11.74
C ILE A 61 0.06 -12.21 12.80
N ILE A 62 1.35 -12.06 12.51
CA ILE A 62 2.46 -12.34 13.44
C ILE A 62 3.27 -11.09 13.76
N ASP A 63 3.20 -10.06 12.92
CA ASP A 63 3.81 -8.74 13.12
C ASP A 63 2.86 -7.69 12.55
N LEU A 64 2.47 -6.70 13.37
CA LEU A 64 1.68 -5.54 12.95
C LEU A 64 2.48 -4.29 13.27
N ALA A 65 2.75 -3.47 12.27
CA ALA A 65 3.31 -2.14 12.47
C ALA A 65 2.35 -1.05 12.00
N ILE A 66 2.33 0.04 12.76
CA ILE A 66 1.54 1.23 12.47
C ILE A 66 2.40 2.46 12.74
N GLN A 67 2.49 3.37 11.78
CA GLN A 67 3.08 4.68 11.99
C GLN A 67 2.17 5.77 11.43
N ARG A 68 1.80 6.72 12.30
CA ARG A 68 0.94 7.83 11.92
C ARG A 68 1.75 8.91 11.23
N ILE A 69 1.19 9.47 10.16
CA ILE A 69 1.70 10.68 9.53
C ILE A 69 0.59 11.73 9.47
N ALA A 70 0.98 13.00 9.46
CA ALA A 70 0.11 14.10 9.07
C ALA A 70 0.62 14.71 7.77
N PHE A 71 -0.29 15.05 6.86
CA PHE A 71 0.03 15.64 5.57
C PHE A 71 -0.92 16.78 5.24
N ASP A 72 -0.42 17.76 4.50
CA ASP A 72 -1.21 18.91 4.10
C ASP A 72 -1.92 18.69 2.75
N ALA A 73 -2.66 19.70 2.28
CA ALA A 73 -3.43 19.62 1.04
C ALA A 73 -2.58 19.38 -0.23
N ARG A 74 -1.25 19.54 -0.17
CA ARG A 74 -0.30 19.26 -1.26
C ARG A 74 0.29 17.84 -1.17
N GLY A 75 -0.14 17.06 -0.17
CA GLY A 75 0.44 15.76 0.15
C GLY A 75 1.83 15.85 0.77
N MET A 76 2.27 17.03 1.22
CA MET A 76 3.54 17.15 1.94
C MET A 76 3.37 16.61 3.36
N ILE A 77 4.26 15.70 3.78
CA ILE A 77 4.27 15.20 5.15
C ILE A 77 4.78 16.30 6.10
N VAL A 78 3.95 16.67 7.06
CA VAL A 78 4.20 17.75 8.03
C VAL A 78 4.48 17.23 9.44
N GLN A 79 4.16 15.95 9.69
CA GLN A 79 4.47 15.27 10.94
C GLN A 79 4.63 13.77 10.69
N VAL A 80 5.61 13.16 11.34
CA VAL A 80 5.81 11.71 11.42
C VAL A 80 5.73 11.33 12.91
N GLY A 81 4.81 10.44 13.24
CA GLY A 81 4.66 9.90 14.59
C GLY A 81 5.67 8.80 14.90
N GLN A 82 5.72 8.38 16.16
CA GLN A 82 6.52 7.22 16.56
C GLN A 82 5.93 5.94 15.94
N PRO A 83 6.77 5.01 15.44
CA PRO A 83 6.29 3.71 15.01
C PRO A 83 5.81 2.91 16.21
N ARG A 84 4.71 2.18 16.04
CA ARG A 84 4.22 1.16 16.97
C ARG A 84 4.25 -0.19 16.28
N GLN A 85 4.78 -1.19 16.96
CA GLN A 85 4.92 -2.54 16.43
C GLN A 85 4.54 -3.54 17.51
N TRP A 86 3.76 -4.56 17.14
CA TRP A 86 3.42 -5.67 18.00
C TRP A 86 3.63 -6.98 17.27
N PHE A 87 4.24 -7.94 17.97
CA PHE A 87 4.19 -9.34 17.58
C PHE A 87 2.94 -9.99 18.14
N GLU A 88 2.44 -11.01 17.44
CA GLU A 88 1.30 -11.81 17.88
C GLU A 88 1.62 -13.30 17.75
N ASP A 89 1.42 -14.04 18.84
CA ASP A 89 1.55 -15.49 18.87
C ASP A 89 0.43 -16.11 18.01
N PRO A 90 0.75 -16.79 16.89
CA PRO A 90 -0.26 -17.40 16.05
C PRO A 90 -0.83 -18.70 16.65
N GLY A 91 -0.30 -19.18 17.80
CA GLY A 91 -0.72 -20.42 18.45
C GLY A 91 -0.28 -21.69 17.71
N MET A 92 0.59 -21.55 16.71
CA MET A 92 1.11 -22.63 15.88
C MET A 92 2.53 -22.31 15.39
N PRO A 93 3.34 -23.30 15.00
CA PRO A 93 4.69 -23.03 14.51
C PRO A 93 4.68 -22.17 13.23
N ILE A 94 5.57 -21.17 13.18
CA ILE A 94 5.78 -20.35 11.98
C ILE A 94 6.43 -21.22 10.89
N PRO A 95 5.86 -21.30 9.67
CA PRO A 95 6.46 -22.06 8.59
C PRO A 95 7.89 -21.57 8.27
N ALA A 96 8.81 -22.50 8.03
CA ALA A 96 10.22 -22.17 7.79
C ALA A 96 10.44 -21.21 6.60
N GLU A 97 9.54 -21.22 5.62
CA GLU A 97 9.59 -20.26 4.50
C GLU A 97 9.22 -18.84 4.91
N ILE A 98 8.26 -18.68 5.83
CA ILE A 98 7.90 -17.40 6.40
C ILE A 98 9.04 -16.88 7.26
N THR A 99 9.63 -17.71 8.13
CA THR A 99 10.82 -17.32 8.90
C THR A 99 11.99 -16.92 7.99
N ARG A 100 12.21 -17.60 6.85
CA ARG A 100 13.26 -17.18 5.90
C ARG A 100 12.95 -15.83 5.25
N LEU A 101 11.67 -15.54 5.00
CA LEU A 101 11.24 -14.29 4.39
C LEU A 101 11.34 -13.14 5.39
N THR A 102 10.73 -13.30 6.57
CA THR A 102 10.51 -12.23 7.56
C THR A 102 11.56 -12.16 8.66
N GLY A 103 12.35 -13.22 8.83
CA GLY A 103 13.23 -13.38 9.98
C GLY A 103 12.49 -13.54 11.31
N ILE A 104 11.16 -13.67 11.31
CA ILE A 104 10.36 -13.87 12.52
C ILE A 104 10.34 -15.36 12.86
N THR A 105 10.72 -15.67 14.10
CA THR A 105 10.78 -17.01 14.66
C THR A 105 9.69 -17.23 15.71
N ASP A 106 9.42 -18.48 16.06
CA ASP A 106 8.48 -18.80 17.15
C ASP A 106 8.86 -18.10 18.47
N ALA A 107 10.16 -17.94 18.73
CA ALA A 107 10.66 -17.26 19.92
C ALA A 107 10.38 -15.75 19.93
N ASP A 108 10.23 -15.11 18.77
CA ASP A 108 9.90 -13.68 18.68
C ASP A 108 8.43 -13.42 19.05
N VAL A 109 7.55 -14.37 18.75
CA VAL A 109 6.10 -14.21 18.86
C VAL A 109 5.48 -14.88 20.10
N VAL A 110 6.15 -15.86 20.71
CA VAL A 110 5.58 -16.67 21.80
C VAL A 110 5.02 -15.81 22.94
N GLY A 111 3.73 -16.00 23.26
CA GLY A 111 3.00 -15.27 24.29
C GLY A 111 2.77 -13.77 24.00
N LYS A 112 3.17 -13.25 22.85
CA LYS A 112 2.96 -11.86 22.44
C LYS A 112 1.53 -11.66 21.94
N ARG A 113 1.04 -10.44 22.07
CA ARG A 113 -0.30 -10.04 21.63
C ARG A 113 -0.27 -8.61 21.11
N ILE A 114 -1.08 -8.34 20.09
CA ILE A 114 -1.38 -6.97 19.67
C ILE A 114 -2.22 -6.29 20.76
N ASP A 115 -1.76 -5.12 21.22
CA ASP A 115 -2.57 -4.21 22.02
C ASP A 115 -3.72 -3.69 21.14
N THR A 116 -4.91 -4.24 21.36
CA THR A 116 -6.06 -4.01 20.50
C THR A 116 -6.60 -2.59 20.65
N ASP A 117 -6.63 -2.07 21.88
CA ASP A 117 -7.17 -0.73 22.15
C ASP A 117 -6.23 0.35 21.59
N GLU A 118 -4.92 0.17 21.75
CA GLU A 118 -3.95 1.10 21.17
C GLU A 118 -3.97 1.05 19.63
N ALA A 119 -3.94 -0.14 19.02
CA ALA A 119 -3.95 -0.29 17.57
C ALA A 119 -5.22 0.31 16.95
N VAL A 120 -6.40 0.04 17.52
CA VAL A 120 -7.67 0.64 17.08
C VAL A 120 -7.64 2.16 17.20
N SER A 121 -7.18 2.69 18.34
CA SER A 121 -7.08 4.14 18.58
C SER A 121 -6.18 4.84 17.55
N LEU A 122 -5.05 4.23 17.20
CA LEU A 122 -4.11 4.78 16.22
C LEU A 122 -4.69 4.83 14.80
N ILE A 123 -5.50 3.85 14.43
CA ILE A 123 -6.11 3.77 13.09
C ILE A 123 -7.37 4.62 13.01
N ALA A 124 -8.33 4.41 13.91
CA ALA A 124 -9.66 5.04 13.86
C ALA A 124 -9.60 6.56 14.03
N SER A 125 -8.53 7.10 14.64
CA SER A 125 -8.30 8.55 14.77
C SER A 125 -7.62 9.19 13.56
N THR A 126 -7.46 8.46 12.45
CA THR A 126 -6.89 8.97 11.20
C THR A 126 -7.95 9.22 10.15
N THR A 127 -7.59 9.90 9.06
CA THR A 127 -8.48 10.03 7.91
C THR A 127 -8.47 8.77 7.03
N VAL A 128 -7.35 8.06 6.95
CA VAL A 128 -7.14 6.94 6.04
C VAL A 128 -6.04 6.00 6.55
N ALA A 129 -6.21 4.69 6.35
CA ALA A 129 -5.14 3.71 6.47
C ALA A 129 -4.44 3.53 5.11
N ILE A 130 -3.11 3.41 5.12
CA ILE A 130 -2.30 3.26 3.92
C ILE A 130 -1.45 2.01 4.07
N ALA A 131 -1.48 1.13 3.06
CA ALA A 131 -0.59 -0.03 3.01
C ALA A 131 -0.06 -0.26 1.59
N HIS A 132 1.09 -0.91 1.49
CA HIS A 132 1.68 -1.28 0.21
C HIS A 132 1.14 -2.64 -0.24
N ASN A 133 0.08 -2.61 -1.07
CA ASN A 133 -0.80 -3.75 -1.39
C ASN A 133 -1.99 -3.92 -0.41
N ALA A 134 -2.67 -2.82 -0.10
CA ALA A 134 -3.70 -2.74 0.96
C ALA A 134 -4.81 -3.79 0.93
N ALA A 135 -5.15 -4.41 -0.21
CA ALA A 135 -6.11 -5.51 -0.24
C ALA A 135 -5.64 -6.74 0.59
N PHE A 136 -4.34 -6.89 0.79
CA PHE A 136 -3.76 -7.91 1.66
C PHE A 136 -3.93 -7.54 3.13
N ASP A 137 -3.49 -6.34 3.52
CA ASP A 137 -3.49 -5.87 4.91
C ASP A 137 -4.90 -5.61 5.44
N ALA A 138 -5.74 -4.91 4.67
CA ALA A 138 -7.04 -4.43 5.12
C ALA A 138 -7.96 -5.54 5.61
N VAL A 139 -8.04 -6.65 4.86
CA VAL A 139 -8.88 -7.81 5.22
C VAL A 139 -8.40 -8.44 6.54
N ARG A 140 -7.09 -8.48 6.79
CA ARG A 140 -6.50 -9.10 7.98
C ARG A 140 -6.60 -8.20 9.19
N VAL A 141 -6.26 -6.93 9.03
CA VAL A 141 -6.33 -5.93 10.10
C VAL A 141 -7.77 -5.73 10.56
N GLU A 142 -8.75 -5.64 9.64
CA GLU A 142 -10.16 -5.53 10.03
C GLU A 142 -10.72 -6.81 10.66
N ARG A 143 -10.27 -8.00 10.23
CA ARG A 143 -10.62 -9.26 10.90
C ARG A 143 -10.09 -9.28 12.33
N ARG A 144 -8.85 -8.84 12.55
CA ARG A 144 -8.20 -8.85 13.86
C ARG A 144 -8.68 -7.70 14.77
N LEU A 145 -9.06 -6.58 14.17
CA LEU A 145 -9.47 -5.33 14.82
C LEU A 145 -10.83 -4.88 14.24
N PRO A 146 -11.94 -5.60 14.51
CA PRO A 146 -13.25 -5.31 13.88
C PRO A 146 -13.79 -3.90 14.17
N ALA A 147 -13.29 -3.22 15.22
CA ALA A 147 -13.66 -1.86 15.55
C ALA A 147 -13.25 -0.81 14.50
N ILE A 148 -12.33 -1.13 13.58
CA ILE A 148 -11.93 -0.24 12.48
C ILE A 148 -12.67 -0.54 11.16
N ALA A 149 -13.67 -1.43 11.19
CA ALA A 149 -14.46 -1.75 10.00
C ALA A 149 -15.09 -0.49 9.38
N GLY A 150 -15.00 -0.38 8.06
CA GLY A 150 -15.46 0.80 7.32
C GLY A 150 -14.48 1.98 7.28
N HIS A 151 -13.30 1.88 7.92
CA HIS A 151 -12.25 2.90 7.78
C HIS A 151 -11.75 3.03 6.34
N ALA A 152 -11.37 4.23 5.90
CA ALA A 152 -10.85 4.40 4.56
C ALA A 152 -9.50 3.69 4.39
N TRP A 153 -9.28 3.03 3.26
CA TRP A 153 -7.97 2.45 2.90
C TRP A 153 -7.46 3.02 1.57
N ALA A 154 -6.15 3.22 1.48
CA ALA A 154 -5.45 3.55 0.25
C ALA A 154 -4.26 2.61 0.02
N CYS A 155 -4.00 2.29 -1.24
CA CYS A 155 -3.02 1.30 -1.66
C CYS A 155 -1.87 1.96 -2.41
N SER A 156 -0.72 2.12 -1.73
CA SER A 156 0.46 2.75 -2.35
C SER A 156 1.01 1.96 -3.55
N CYS A 157 0.70 0.65 -3.63
CA CYS A 157 1.11 -0.20 -4.74
C CYS A 157 0.30 0.05 -6.03
N ASN A 158 -1.02 0.19 -5.92
CA ASN A 158 -1.92 0.18 -7.07
C ASN A 158 -2.57 1.53 -7.40
N GLU A 159 -2.72 2.42 -6.42
CA GLU A 159 -3.39 3.73 -6.61
C GLU A 159 -2.40 4.85 -6.95
N VAL A 160 -1.09 4.60 -6.83
CA VAL A 160 -0.07 5.42 -7.47
C VAL A 160 0.26 4.79 -8.83
N PRO A 161 0.15 5.52 -9.95
CA PRO A 161 0.42 4.97 -11.28
C PRO A 161 1.92 4.99 -11.57
N TRP A 162 2.68 4.18 -10.81
CA TRP A 162 4.13 4.09 -10.89
C TRP A 162 4.67 4.00 -12.34
N PRO A 163 4.10 3.17 -13.25
CA PRO A 163 4.59 3.11 -14.63
C PRO A 163 4.44 4.42 -15.42
N GLU A 164 3.34 5.14 -15.22
CA GLU A 164 3.12 6.45 -15.86
C GLU A 164 4.11 7.51 -15.35
N LEU A 165 4.64 7.29 -14.15
CA LEU A 165 5.61 8.15 -13.47
C LEU A 165 7.07 7.71 -13.76
N GLY A 166 7.28 6.76 -14.69
CA GLY A 166 8.61 6.30 -15.12
C GLY A 166 9.23 5.20 -14.26
N PHE A 167 8.45 4.56 -13.38
CA PHE A 167 8.91 3.43 -12.57
C PHE A 167 8.69 2.09 -13.28
N ASP A 168 9.54 1.12 -13.02
CA ASP A 168 9.55 -0.18 -13.69
C ASP A 168 8.98 -1.27 -12.76
N GLY A 169 7.72 -1.10 -12.41
CA GLY A 169 7.00 -2.01 -11.53
C GLY A 169 6.51 -1.34 -10.26
N ARG A 170 6.11 -2.18 -9.29
CA ARG A 170 5.38 -1.74 -8.10
C ARG A 170 5.90 -2.30 -6.79
N LYS A 171 6.90 -3.19 -6.81
CA LYS A 171 7.44 -3.77 -5.57
C LYS A 171 8.11 -2.68 -4.73
N LEU A 172 7.74 -2.55 -3.46
CA LEU A 172 8.24 -1.51 -2.54
C LEU A 172 9.76 -1.32 -2.61
N GLY A 173 10.52 -2.40 -2.44
CA GLY A 173 11.98 -2.36 -2.54
C GLY A 173 12.49 -1.87 -3.90
N HIS A 174 11.85 -2.27 -5.01
CA HIS A 174 12.23 -1.80 -6.35
C HIS A 174 11.92 -0.32 -6.56
N LEU A 175 10.76 0.15 -6.08
CA LEU A 175 10.39 1.56 -6.12
C LEU A 175 11.40 2.42 -5.34
N LEU A 176 11.80 1.99 -4.14
CA LEU A 176 12.85 2.65 -3.37
C LEU A 176 14.20 2.66 -4.09
N MET A 177 14.61 1.52 -4.67
CA MET A 177 15.84 1.44 -5.45
C MET A 177 15.82 2.43 -6.63
N GLN A 178 14.67 2.55 -7.33
CA GLN A 178 14.45 3.53 -8.39
C GLN A 178 14.47 4.99 -7.90
N GLN A 179 14.41 5.22 -6.59
CA GLN A 179 14.60 6.51 -5.93
C GLN A 179 16.00 6.69 -5.31
N GLY A 180 16.92 5.73 -5.48
CA GLY A 180 18.26 5.77 -4.89
C GLY A 180 18.28 5.38 -3.41
N LEU A 181 17.24 4.68 -2.94
CA LEU A 181 17.06 4.29 -1.55
C LEU A 181 17.02 2.76 -1.42
N PHE A 182 17.35 2.25 -0.24
CA PHE A 182 17.10 0.86 0.12
C PHE A 182 16.78 0.73 1.60
N HIS A 183 16.13 -0.38 1.95
CA HIS A 183 15.96 -0.81 3.33
C HIS A 183 16.15 -2.32 3.41
N HIS A 184 16.30 -2.82 4.62
CA HIS A 184 16.23 -4.25 4.89
C HIS A 184 14.74 -4.57 5.12
N GLY A 185 14.11 -5.26 4.17
CA GLY A 185 12.67 -5.53 4.19
C GLY A 185 12.24 -6.70 5.06
N HIS A 186 10.94 -7.00 5.00
CA HIS A 186 10.26 -8.14 5.64
C HIS A 186 10.15 -8.05 7.17
N ARG A 187 10.07 -6.82 7.67
CA ARG A 187 9.65 -6.52 9.04
C ARG A 187 8.64 -5.40 8.92
N ALA A 188 7.49 -5.56 9.54
CA ALA A 188 6.38 -4.65 9.31
C ALA A 188 6.76 -3.17 9.56
N ALA A 189 7.54 -2.90 10.62
CA ALA A 189 7.99 -1.54 10.91
C ALA A 189 8.95 -0.96 9.86
N ALA A 190 9.79 -1.80 9.25
CA ALA A 190 10.69 -1.38 8.19
C ALA A 190 9.94 -1.09 6.88
N ASP A 191 8.93 -1.90 6.55
CA ASP A 191 8.08 -1.73 5.37
C ASP A 191 7.11 -0.54 5.50
N VAL A 192 6.59 -0.27 6.71
CA VAL A 192 5.90 0.99 7.04
C VAL A 192 6.81 2.20 6.80
N TRP A 193 8.05 2.14 7.30
CA TRP A 193 9.00 3.24 7.14
C TRP A 193 9.40 3.47 5.69
N ALA A 194 9.62 2.39 4.95
CA ALA A 194 9.84 2.40 3.51
C ALA A 194 8.67 3.04 2.76
N THR A 195 7.44 2.68 3.11
CA THR A 195 6.23 3.24 2.50
C THR A 195 6.10 4.75 2.77
N ILE A 196 6.41 5.22 3.98
CA ILE A 196 6.40 6.65 4.31
C ILE A 196 7.41 7.42 3.44
N ASN A 197 8.64 6.93 3.32
CA ASN A 197 9.68 7.59 2.52
C ASN A 197 9.36 7.57 1.02
N LEU A 198 8.80 6.46 0.53
CA LEU A 198 8.35 6.32 -0.85
C LEU A 198 7.27 7.38 -1.18
N LEU A 199 6.28 7.53 -0.29
CA LEU A 199 5.13 8.41 -0.50
C LEU A 199 5.46 9.89 -0.33
N GLY A 200 6.38 10.21 0.59
CA GLY A 200 6.81 11.59 0.85
C GLY A 200 7.71 12.20 -0.22
N ARG A 201 8.17 11.41 -1.19
CA ARG A 201 9.00 11.89 -2.30
C ARG A 201 8.20 12.80 -3.23
N VAL A 202 8.77 13.96 -3.55
CA VAL A 202 8.34 14.79 -4.67
C VAL A 202 8.84 14.14 -5.97
N LEU A 203 7.92 13.91 -6.89
CA LEU A 203 8.17 13.30 -8.19
C LEU A 203 8.64 14.35 -9.20
N SER A 204 9.00 13.92 -10.41
CA SER A 204 9.54 14.81 -11.46
C SER A 204 8.57 15.90 -11.93
N ASP A 205 7.28 15.71 -11.72
CA ASP A 205 6.23 16.68 -12.04
C ASP A 205 5.92 17.67 -10.89
N GLY A 206 6.61 17.54 -9.74
CA GLY A 206 6.43 18.40 -8.57
C GLY A 206 5.32 17.97 -7.60
N GLU A 207 4.57 16.90 -7.90
CA GLU A 207 3.58 16.32 -6.99
C GLU A 207 4.25 15.26 -6.08
N THR A 208 3.75 15.08 -4.86
CA THR A 208 4.17 13.95 -4.02
C THR A 208 3.45 12.67 -4.43
N ALA A 209 4.09 11.52 -4.26
CA ALA A 209 3.41 10.24 -4.45
C ALA A 209 2.20 10.09 -3.49
N LEU A 210 2.29 10.67 -2.28
CA LEU A 210 1.17 10.73 -1.34
C LEU A 210 -0.03 11.53 -1.88
N ALA A 211 0.18 12.71 -2.47
CA ALA A 211 -0.91 13.49 -3.06
C ALA A 211 -1.63 12.71 -4.16
N ARG A 212 -0.86 12.05 -5.05
CA ARG A 212 -1.44 11.21 -6.10
C ARG A 212 -2.21 10.03 -5.54
N LEU A 213 -1.66 9.34 -4.54
CA LEU A 213 -2.31 8.25 -3.82
C LEU A 213 -3.68 8.68 -3.27
N ILE A 214 -3.71 9.75 -2.47
CA ILE A 214 -4.94 10.22 -1.82
C ILE A 214 -5.97 10.63 -2.87
N ARG A 215 -5.56 11.41 -3.88
CA ARG A 215 -6.45 11.85 -4.95
C ARG A 215 -7.06 10.68 -5.73
N GLN A 216 -6.27 9.62 -5.98
CA GLN A 216 -6.75 8.43 -6.69
C GLN A 216 -7.64 7.56 -5.80
N ALA A 217 -7.26 7.36 -4.54
CA ALA A 217 -8.03 6.58 -3.58
C ALA A 217 -9.43 7.19 -3.39
N GLU A 218 -9.55 8.51 -3.28
CA GLU A 218 -10.82 9.19 -3.07
C GLU A 218 -11.75 9.19 -4.28
N GLN A 219 -11.25 8.87 -5.48
CA GLN A 219 -12.12 8.82 -6.66
C GLN A 219 -13.22 7.77 -6.47
N PRO A 220 -14.49 8.13 -6.68
CA PRO A 220 -15.56 7.16 -6.80
C PRO A 220 -15.30 6.21 -7.96
N SER A 221 -15.57 4.95 -7.71
CA SER A 221 -15.43 3.87 -8.68
C SER A 221 -16.69 3.03 -8.71
N VAL A 222 -16.85 2.25 -9.77
CA VAL A 222 -17.92 1.27 -9.91
C VAL A 222 -17.30 -0.09 -10.17
N ARG A 223 -17.69 -1.08 -9.36
CA ARG A 223 -17.43 -2.49 -9.64
C ARG A 223 -18.48 -2.97 -10.63
N ILE A 224 -18.01 -3.50 -11.75
CA ILE A 224 -18.84 -4.04 -12.83
C ILE A 224 -18.66 -5.55 -12.86
N GLU A 225 -19.74 -6.29 -12.64
CA GLU A 225 -19.76 -7.74 -12.78
C GLU A 225 -20.48 -8.08 -14.09
N ALA A 226 -19.78 -8.71 -15.03
CA ALA A 226 -20.31 -9.12 -16.33
C ALA A 226 -21.21 -10.36 -16.18
N THR A 227 -22.34 -10.19 -15.49
CA THR A 227 -23.31 -11.23 -15.22
C THR A 227 -23.90 -11.79 -16.52
N ASN A 228 -23.99 -13.13 -16.60
CA ASN A 228 -24.46 -13.87 -17.77
C ASN A 228 -23.65 -13.60 -19.07
N ALA A 229 -22.42 -13.11 -18.99
CA ALA A 229 -21.55 -13.06 -20.15
C ALA A 229 -21.30 -14.49 -20.68
N PRO A 230 -21.38 -14.72 -22.01
CA PRO A 230 -21.15 -16.03 -22.61
C PRO A 230 -19.69 -16.46 -22.41
N PHE A 231 -19.44 -17.77 -22.42
CA PHE A 231 -18.09 -18.32 -22.16
C PHE A 231 -17.07 -17.81 -23.18
N GLU A 232 -17.50 -17.60 -24.42
CA GLU A 232 -16.72 -17.06 -25.54
C GLU A 232 -16.20 -15.65 -25.28
N ALA A 233 -16.83 -14.87 -24.40
CA ALA A 233 -16.39 -13.52 -24.04
C ALA A 233 -15.17 -13.51 -23.08
N LYS A 234 -14.79 -14.67 -22.53
CA LYS A 234 -13.70 -14.81 -21.54
C LYS A 234 -12.41 -14.14 -21.98
N ASP A 235 -11.95 -14.37 -23.21
CA ASP A 235 -10.66 -13.84 -23.66
C ASP A 235 -10.70 -12.33 -23.85
N ALA A 236 -11.82 -11.79 -24.34
CA ALA A 236 -12.05 -10.35 -24.45
C ALA A 236 -12.09 -9.68 -23.06
N LEU A 237 -12.83 -10.27 -22.10
CA LEU A 237 -12.91 -9.79 -20.72
C LEU A 237 -11.53 -9.80 -20.06
N LYS A 238 -10.79 -10.90 -20.18
CA LYS A 238 -9.44 -11.02 -19.62
C LYS A 238 -8.47 -10.00 -20.23
N ALA A 239 -8.50 -9.82 -21.55
CA ALA A 239 -7.67 -8.84 -22.25
C ALA A 239 -7.97 -7.40 -21.82
N ARG A 240 -9.22 -7.12 -21.44
CA ARG A 240 -9.65 -5.82 -20.91
C ARG A 240 -9.42 -5.64 -19.40
N GLY A 241 -8.82 -6.62 -18.73
CA GLY A 241 -8.45 -6.52 -17.32
C GLY A 241 -9.51 -7.01 -16.33
N TYR A 242 -10.61 -7.63 -16.81
CA TYR A 242 -11.55 -8.29 -15.91
C TYR A 242 -10.87 -9.49 -15.23
N ARG A 243 -11.28 -9.76 -14.00
CA ARG A 243 -10.82 -10.87 -13.16
C ARG A 243 -11.97 -11.85 -12.96
N TRP A 244 -11.65 -13.13 -12.91
CA TRP A 244 -12.65 -14.16 -12.64
C TRP A 244 -12.91 -14.28 -11.14
N HIS A 245 -14.16 -14.16 -10.73
CA HIS A 245 -14.61 -14.49 -9.38
C HIS A 245 -15.13 -15.92 -9.35
N ALA A 246 -14.41 -16.84 -8.70
CA ALA A 246 -14.76 -18.26 -8.71
C ALA A 246 -16.11 -18.55 -8.06
N ASP A 247 -16.37 -18.02 -6.85
CA ASP A 247 -17.61 -18.31 -6.11
C ASP A 247 -18.86 -17.77 -6.82
N GLN A 248 -18.80 -16.52 -7.30
CA GLN A 248 -19.88 -15.89 -8.05
C GLN A 248 -19.93 -16.33 -9.53
N ARG A 249 -18.95 -17.10 -9.99
CA ARG A 249 -18.77 -17.57 -11.38
C ARG A 249 -18.98 -16.44 -12.41
N THR A 250 -18.42 -15.27 -12.11
CA THR A 250 -18.63 -14.04 -12.89
C THR A 250 -17.31 -13.30 -13.10
N TRP A 251 -17.14 -12.65 -14.25
CA TRP A 251 -16.03 -11.74 -14.51
C TRP A 251 -16.32 -10.37 -13.92
N TRP A 252 -15.36 -9.74 -13.25
CA TRP A 252 -15.53 -8.41 -12.71
C TRP A 252 -14.33 -7.50 -12.94
N THR A 253 -14.59 -6.20 -12.96
CA THR A 253 -13.55 -5.15 -12.93
C THR A 253 -14.03 -4.01 -12.04
N GLU A 254 -13.11 -3.13 -11.65
CA GLU A 254 -13.41 -1.86 -10.99
C GLU A 254 -12.83 -0.73 -11.82
N ILE A 255 -13.66 0.26 -12.16
CA ILE A 255 -13.26 1.40 -12.96
C ILE A 255 -13.74 2.69 -12.33
N ALA A 256 -13.12 3.82 -12.69
CA ALA A 256 -13.62 5.14 -12.31
C ALA A 256 -15.06 5.31 -12.83
N THR A 257 -15.94 5.92 -12.03
CA THR A 257 -17.35 6.14 -12.40
C THR A 257 -17.49 6.89 -13.73
N ALA A 258 -16.55 7.80 -14.05
CA ALA A 258 -16.55 8.53 -15.32
C ALA A 258 -16.39 7.63 -16.57
N ALA A 259 -15.83 6.43 -16.43
CA ALA A 259 -15.64 5.48 -17.53
C ALA A 259 -16.81 4.48 -17.68
N GLU A 260 -17.80 4.52 -16.80
CA GLU A 260 -18.91 3.55 -16.73
C GLU A 260 -19.65 3.41 -18.06
N THR A 261 -20.14 4.51 -18.64
CA THR A 261 -20.90 4.49 -19.89
C THR A 261 -20.14 3.83 -21.04
N VAL A 262 -18.83 4.10 -21.13
CA VAL A 262 -17.97 3.53 -22.18
C VAL A 262 -17.81 2.02 -21.97
N GLU A 263 -17.62 1.59 -20.72
CA GLU A 263 -17.45 0.18 -20.40
C GLU A 263 -18.72 -0.64 -20.62
N LEU A 264 -19.89 -0.10 -20.28
CA LEU A 264 -21.18 -0.75 -20.53
C LEU A 264 -21.47 -0.91 -22.02
N GLY A 265 -21.12 0.10 -22.83
CA GLY A 265 -21.19 -0.01 -24.29
C GLY A 265 -20.32 -1.15 -24.81
N TRP A 266 -19.07 -1.23 -24.35
CA TRP A 266 -18.16 -2.30 -24.75
C TRP A 266 -18.64 -3.69 -24.33
N LEU A 267 -19.14 -3.85 -23.09
CA LEU A 267 -19.69 -5.13 -22.61
C LEU A 267 -20.88 -5.60 -23.44
N ARG A 268 -21.78 -4.69 -23.80
CA ARG A 268 -22.92 -5.00 -24.66
C ARG A 268 -22.47 -5.42 -26.05
N ASP A 269 -21.60 -4.61 -26.67
CA ASP A 269 -21.28 -4.74 -28.09
C ASP A 269 -20.26 -5.85 -28.38
N THR A 270 -19.32 -6.10 -27.45
CA THR A 270 -18.24 -7.08 -27.62
C THR A 270 -18.51 -8.38 -26.87
N CYS A 271 -19.09 -8.30 -25.66
CA CYS A 271 -19.28 -9.46 -24.79
C CYS A 271 -20.72 -9.98 -24.76
N SER A 272 -21.66 -9.38 -25.50
CA SER A 272 -23.09 -9.71 -25.43
C SER A 272 -23.66 -9.68 -24.00
N CYS A 273 -23.05 -8.88 -23.11
CA CYS A 273 -23.48 -8.74 -21.72
C CYS A 273 -24.38 -7.51 -21.58
N ALA A 274 -25.70 -7.72 -21.66
CA ALA A 274 -26.67 -6.64 -21.67
C ALA A 274 -27.08 -6.12 -20.27
N GLN A 275 -26.85 -6.92 -19.22
CA GLN A 275 -27.27 -6.61 -17.86
C GLN A 275 -26.15 -6.91 -16.86
N PRO A 276 -25.01 -6.21 -16.91
CA PRO A 276 -23.99 -6.33 -15.87
C PRO A 276 -24.50 -5.78 -14.53
N ARG A 277 -24.03 -6.34 -13.42
CA ARG A 277 -24.29 -5.78 -12.09
C ARG A 277 -23.31 -4.65 -11.82
N LEU A 278 -23.82 -3.51 -11.35
CA LEU A 278 -23.03 -2.34 -10.97
C LEU A 278 -23.10 -2.15 -9.46
N THR A 279 -21.95 -1.96 -8.82
CA THR A 279 -21.86 -1.66 -7.40
C THR A 279 -20.95 -0.45 -7.21
N PRO A 280 -21.45 0.69 -6.73
CA PRO A 280 -20.60 1.82 -6.36
C PRO A 280 -19.60 1.40 -5.29
N VAL A 281 -18.35 1.80 -5.47
CA VAL A 281 -17.23 1.51 -4.57
C VAL A 281 -16.56 2.80 -4.18
N THR A 282 -16.42 3.01 -2.88
CA THR A 282 -15.60 4.06 -2.29
C THR A 282 -14.31 3.45 -1.72
N TRP A 283 -13.33 4.28 -1.36
CA TRP A 283 -12.14 3.83 -0.62
C TRP A 283 -12.43 3.18 0.75
N ALA A 284 -13.64 3.38 1.30
CA ALA A 284 -14.13 2.70 2.50
C ALA A 284 -14.71 1.31 2.18
N GLN A 285 -14.59 0.84 0.93
CA GLN A 285 -15.06 -0.47 0.47
C GLN A 285 -14.01 -1.18 -0.39
N ARG A 286 -13.26 -0.46 -1.24
CA ARG A 286 -12.38 -0.98 -2.30
C ARG A 286 -11.45 -2.13 -1.91
N HIS A 287 -10.82 -2.03 -0.74
CA HIS A 287 -9.79 -2.99 -0.30
C HIS A 287 -10.35 -4.11 0.59
N ARG A 288 -11.68 -4.27 0.62
CA ARG A 288 -12.41 -5.37 1.26
C ARG A 288 -12.92 -6.28 0.13
N GLY A 289 -12.65 -7.58 0.23
CA GLY A 289 -12.99 -8.58 -0.80
C GLY A 289 -14.43 -8.46 -1.29
#